data_AF-A0A2C5Z551-F1
#
_entry.id   AF-A0A2C5Z551-F1
#
_cell.length_a   1.000
_cell.length_b   1.000
_cell.length_c   1.000
_cell.angle_alpha   90.00
_cell.angle_beta   90.00
_cell.angle_gamma   90.00
#
_symmetry.space_group_name_H-M   'P 1'
#
loop_
_entity.id
_entity.type
_entity.pdbx_description
1 polymer ?
#
loop_
_entity_poly.entity_id
_entity_poly.type
_entity_poly.pdbx_seq_one_letter_code
_entity_poly.pdbx_strand_id
1 'polypeptide(L)'
;MGFCFFNNVPVAVRVCQQDFPETCRKVLVLDWDVHHGNGIQNIFYRDPNVLYVSIHVYQNGLFYPGKPPNPMTPDGGIENCGSGPGLGKNINIGWHAQGMGDGEYMAAFQKIVMPIAKEFNPDLAVISAGFDAADGDELGGCFVTPACYAHMTHMLMSLADGKLVVCLEGGYNLTAISNSAVAVARTLMGEPPPKMELPKINKEAARILAKVQAHQAPYWECMRSGIVDVPEVHSMNASRLHDVIRNAQRQVLQEKHSMIPLYVQREQLYKSFENQILVTPCLHEAKRILLIIHDPPQLLAQPDAVDTSIESHNAWVVDGVIQYIDWAISQEFGVMDINVPTYITHEQDADAYIPGFVEKNIQEQIQQLVCYAWDNYLQLYDTNEIVLLGVGNAYLGVKVLLINRDCKDRIAGVVNFVTGNLRPVKSDIDTELSSWFTRKDSEPSCGVRDWD
;
A
#
# COMPACT_ATOMS: atom_id res chain seq x y z
N MET A 1 2.39 32.22 -2.18
CA MET A 1 2.90 31.82 -3.52
C MET A 1 1.73 31.21 -4.28
N GLY A 2 1.75 31.23 -5.62
CA GLY A 2 0.60 30.80 -6.43
C GLY A 2 -0.53 31.84 -6.39
N PHE A 3 -0.36 32.94 -7.14
CA PHE A 3 -1.33 34.04 -7.28
C PHE A 3 -1.80 34.78 -6.00
N CYS A 4 -1.38 34.37 -4.81
CA CYS A 4 -1.70 35.03 -3.53
C CYS A 4 -0.65 36.08 -3.13
N PHE A 5 -1.09 37.32 -2.82
CA PHE A 5 -0.23 38.40 -2.31
C PHE A 5 -0.10 38.38 -0.78
N PHE A 6 -1.22 38.26 -0.06
CA PHE A 6 -1.28 37.96 1.37
C PHE A 6 -1.96 36.61 1.59
N ASN A 7 -1.70 35.99 2.74
CA ASN A 7 -2.38 34.75 3.12
C ASN A 7 -3.66 35.13 3.89
N ASN A 8 -4.76 35.31 3.16
CA ASN A 8 -6.00 35.91 3.68
C ASN A 8 -6.57 35.08 4.84
N VAL A 9 -6.63 33.76 4.69
CA VAL A 9 -7.15 32.84 5.72
C VAL A 9 -6.34 32.94 7.02
N PRO A 10 -5.01 32.79 7.06
CA PRO A 10 -4.23 32.98 8.27
C PRO A 10 -4.38 34.35 8.93
N VAL A 11 -4.46 35.43 8.13
CA VAL A 11 -4.69 36.77 8.67
C VAL A 11 -6.05 36.84 9.37
N ALA A 12 -7.12 36.37 8.72
CA ALA A 12 -8.45 36.34 9.30
C ALA A 12 -8.50 35.50 10.59
N VAL A 13 -7.91 34.31 10.59
CA VAL A 13 -7.83 33.44 11.78
C VAL A 13 -7.14 34.15 12.95
N ARG A 14 -6.01 34.82 12.70
CA ARG A 14 -5.27 35.54 13.75
C ARG A 14 -6.05 36.74 14.28
N VAL A 15 -6.72 37.49 13.41
CA VAL A 15 -7.59 38.61 13.83
C VAL A 15 -8.75 38.09 14.67
N CYS A 16 -9.43 37.02 14.27
CA CYS A 16 -10.52 36.44 15.06
C CYS A 16 -10.05 35.94 16.44
N GLN A 17 -8.87 35.29 16.51
CA GLN A 17 -8.29 34.87 17.79
C GLN A 17 -7.93 36.07 18.69
N GLN A 18 -7.48 37.19 18.11
CA GLN A 18 -7.12 38.41 18.84
C GLN A 18 -8.33 39.21 19.32
N ASP A 19 -9.34 39.37 18.47
CA ASP A 19 -10.53 40.18 18.76
C ASP A 19 -11.55 39.41 19.62
N PHE A 20 -11.59 38.08 19.52
CA PHE A 20 -12.55 37.22 20.21
C PHE A 20 -11.89 36.07 20.99
N PRO A 21 -10.91 36.32 21.87
CA PRO A 21 -10.10 35.28 22.52
C PRO A 21 -10.92 34.31 23.39
N GLU A 22 -12.07 34.77 23.91
CA GLU A 22 -12.96 33.96 24.77
C GLU A 22 -13.86 33.00 23.98
N THR A 23 -14.05 33.23 22.68
CA THR A 23 -15.03 32.48 21.86
C THR A 23 -14.49 31.95 20.54
N CYS A 24 -13.22 32.25 20.23
CA CYS A 24 -12.53 31.83 19.00
C CYS A 24 -11.07 31.50 19.31
N ARG A 25 -10.82 30.48 20.16
CA ARG A 25 -9.46 30.08 20.51
C ARG A 25 -8.95 29.01 19.56
N LYS A 26 -9.70 27.91 19.40
CA LYS A 26 -9.36 26.79 18.51
C LYS A 26 -10.01 26.98 17.15
N VAL A 27 -9.20 26.99 16.09
CA VAL A 27 -9.70 27.19 14.73
C VAL A 27 -9.33 26.00 13.86
N LEU A 28 -10.31 25.42 13.17
CA LEU A 28 -10.08 24.48 12.08
C LEU A 28 -9.95 25.29 10.79
N VAL A 29 -8.84 25.09 10.07
CA VAL A 29 -8.69 25.53 8.69
C VAL A 29 -8.69 24.28 7.81
N LEU A 30 -9.77 24.08 7.07
CA LEU A 30 -9.82 23.06 6.02
C LEU A 30 -9.49 23.72 4.68
N ASP A 31 -8.56 23.12 3.96
CA ASP A 31 -8.14 23.53 2.63
C ASP A 31 -8.42 22.42 1.64
N TRP A 32 -9.38 22.67 0.74
CA TRP A 32 -9.76 21.73 -0.32
C TRP A 32 -9.37 22.21 -1.72
N ASP A 33 -8.59 23.30 -1.80
CA ASP A 33 -7.92 23.68 -3.04
C ASP A 33 -7.04 22.52 -3.50
N VAL A 34 -6.95 22.31 -4.81
CA VAL A 34 -6.19 21.16 -5.34
C VAL A 34 -4.69 21.29 -5.03
N HIS A 35 -4.20 22.49 -4.73
CA HIS A 35 -2.82 22.76 -4.35
C HIS A 35 -2.66 22.79 -2.82
N HIS A 36 -1.50 22.33 -2.36
CA HIS A 36 -1.14 22.46 -0.95
C HIS A 36 -0.97 23.94 -0.56
N GLY A 37 -1.74 24.40 0.42
CA GLY A 37 -1.60 25.71 1.05
C GLY A 37 -0.37 25.83 1.96
N ASN A 38 0.82 25.68 1.38
CA ASN A 38 2.11 25.69 2.09
C ASN A 38 2.30 26.90 3.03
N GLY A 39 1.77 28.06 2.66
CA GLY A 39 1.79 29.26 3.49
C GLY A 39 0.95 29.12 4.77
N ILE A 40 -0.24 28.50 4.69
CA ILE A 40 -1.12 28.27 5.84
C ILE A 40 -0.44 27.29 6.79
N GLN A 41 0.01 26.15 6.27
CA GLN A 41 0.78 25.14 7.00
C GLN A 41 1.95 25.78 7.75
N ASN A 42 2.82 26.52 7.05
CA ASN A 42 4.02 27.07 7.65
C ASN A 42 3.76 28.12 8.74
N ILE A 43 2.70 28.93 8.60
CA ILE A 43 2.32 29.94 9.60
C ILE A 43 1.83 29.28 10.90
N PHE A 44 1.12 28.16 10.80
CA PHE A 44 0.50 27.47 11.95
C PHE A 44 1.24 26.21 12.40
N TYR A 45 2.36 25.85 11.78
CA TYR A 45 3.05 24.57 11.99
C TYR A 45 3.44 24.24 13.44
N ARG A 46 3.52 25.27 14.29
CA ARG A 46 3.86 25.16 15.73
C ARG A 46 2.71 25.54 16.66
N ASP A 47 1.54 25.88 16.12
CA ASP A 47 0.40 26.39 16.89
C ASP A 47 -0.56 25.25 17.29
N PRO A 48 -0.74 24.98 18.59
CA PRO A 48 -1.66 23.94 19.05
C PRO A 48 -3.14 24.32 18.86
N ASN A 49 -3.45 25.61 18.68
CA ASN A 49 -4.83 26.11 18.61
C ASN A 49 -5.33 26.28 17.18
N VAL A 50 -4.52 25.97 16.16
CA VAL A 50 -4.98 25.96 14.77
C VAL A 50 -4.73 24.59 14.18
N LEU A 51 -5.81 23.89 13.84
CA LEU A 51 -5.74 22.63 13.10
C LEU A 51 -5.82 22.95 11.61
N TYR A 52 -4.74 22.67 10.88
CA TYR A 52 -4.72 22.77 9.42
C TYR A 52 -4.91 21.38 8.81
N VAL A 53 -5.90 21.25 7.92
CA VAL A 53 -6.16 20.04 7.15
C VAL A 53 -6.19 20.41 5.67
N SER A 54 -5.36 19.77 4.86
CA SER A 54 -5.29 20.02 3.42
C SER A 54 -5.53 18.74 2.61
N ILE A 55 -6.41 18.81 1.61
CA ILE A 55 -6.64 17.75 0.63
C ILE A 55 -6.18 18.25 -0.72
N HIS A 56 -5.06 17.74 -1.23
CA HIS A 56 -4.39 18.29 -2.41
C HIS A 56 -3.76 17.21 -3.27
N VAL A 57 -3.48 17.51 -4.54
CA VAL A 57 -2.65 16.66 -5.39
C VAL A 57 -1.18 16.87 -5.01
N TYR A 58 -0.48 15.78 -4.69
CA TYR A 58 0.91 15.86 -4.24
C TYR A 58 1.89 15.20 -5.21
N GLN A 59 1.57 14.01 -5.72
CA GLN A 59 2.45 13.23 -6.62
C GLN A 59 3.90 13.11 -6.08
N ASN A 60 4.06 12.81 -4.80
CA ASN A 60 5.37 12.75 -4.12
C ASN A 60 6.18 14.07 -4.25
N GLY A 61 5.49 15.21 -4.20
CA GLY A 61 6.08 16.54 -4.30
C GLY A 61 6.44 16.96 -5.73
N LEU A 62 5.91 16.28 -6.76
CA LEU A 62 6.06 16.67 -8.16
C LEU A 62 4.99 17.67 -8.62
N PHE A 63 3.81 17.65 -8.01
CA PHE A 63 2.74 18.59 -8.33
C PHE A 63 2.95 19.92 -7.59
N TYR A 64 2.54 21.05 -8.20
CA TYR A 64 2.73 22.39 -7.63
C TYR A 64 2.08 22.48 -6.23
N PRO A 65 2.71 23.13 -5.22
CA PRO A 65 3.97 23.89 -5.27
C PRO A 65 5.26 23.05 -5.25
N GLY A 66 5.14 21.74 -5.17
CA GLY A 66 6.24 20.79 -5.13
C GLY A 66 7.05 20.85 -3.83
N LYS A 67 8.20 20.17 -3.84
CA LYS A 67 9.14 20.21 -2.71
C LYS A 67 9.78 21.60 -2.57
N PRO A 68 9.91 22.15 -1.35
CA PRO A 68 10.53 23.44 -1.14
C PRO A 68 12.03 23.40 -1.46
N PRO A 69 12.63 24.53 -1.88
CA PRO A 69 14.07 24.62 -2.14
C PRO A 69 14.94 24.31 -0.91
N ASN A 70 14.41 24.55 0.29
CA ASN A 70 15.05 24.19 1.55
C ASN A 70 14.47 22.85 2.05
N PRO A 71 15.26 21.76 2.07
CA PRO A 71 14.79 20.44 2.52
C PRO A 71 14.32 20.40 3.98
N MET A 72 14.71 21.38 4.80
CA MET A 72 14.26 21.50 6.20
C MET A 72 12.88 22.14 6.33
N THR A 73 12.31 22.67 5.24
CA THR A 73 10.95 23.21 5.24
C THR A 73 9.98 22.07 4.95
N PRO A 74 8.98 21.83 5.81
CA PRO A 74 8.00 20.78 5.59
C PRO A 74 7.15 21.11 4.36
N ASP A 75 6.88 20.11 3.53
CA ASP A 75 6.05 20.23 2.34
C ASP A 75 4.66 19.60 2.57
N GLY A 76 3.90 19.35 1.50
CA GLY A 76 2.59 18.69 1.54
C GLY A 76 2.63 17.18 1.83
N GLY A 77 3.79 16.61 2.17
CA GLY A 77 3.93 15.19 2.53
C GLY A 77 3.11 14.79 3.76
N ILE A 78 2.69 13.52 3.80
CA ILE A 78 1.85 12.95 4.87
C ILE A 78 2.59 12.85 6.22
N GLU A 79 3.91 12.81 6.18
CA GLU A 79 4.81 12.77 7.34
C GLU A 79 4.86 14.10 8.10
N ASN A 80 4.49 15.21 7.45
CA ASN A 80 4.58 16.55 8.02
C ASN A 80 3.39 16.87 8.93
N CYS A 81 3.47 16.41 10.18
CA CYS A 81 2.38 16.48 11.16
C CYS A 81 2.42 17.70 12.09
N GLY A 82 3.25 18.71 11.81
CA GLY A 82 3.48 19.85 12.71
C GLY A 82 4.77 19.70 13.52
N SER A 83 5.04 20.64 14.41
CA SER A 83 6.24 20.60 15.25
C SER A 83 6.06 21.31 16.59
N GLY A 84 6.85 20.90 17.58
CA GLY A 84 6.77 21.45 18.94
C GLY A 84 5.33 21.36 19.49
N PRO A 85 4.77 22.44 20.05
CA PRO A 85 3.39 22.43 20.55
C PRO A 85 2.32 22.15 19.49
N GLY A 86 2.59 22.42 18.20
CA GLY A 86 1.66 22.18 17.10
C GLY A 86 1.73 20.76 16.51
N LEU A 87 2.50 19.86 17.11
CA LEU A 87 2.58 18.47 16.65
C LEU A 87 1.19 17.80 16.71
N GLY A 88 0.81 17.13 15.63
CA GLY A 88 -0.52 16.57 15.41
C GLY A 88 -1.57 17.57 14.91
N LYS A 89 -1.23 18.86 14.73
CA LYS A 89 -2.16 19.91 14.27
C LYS A 89 -2.01 20.30 12.80
N ASN A 90 -1.21 19.54 12.05
CA ASN A 90 -1.09 19.64 10.60
C ASN A 90 -1.40 18.29 9.97
N ILE A 91 -2.34 18.26 9.03
CA ILE A 91 -2.81 17.04 8.39
C ILE A 91 -2.81 17.22 6.88
N ASN A 92 -1.93 16.49 6.21
CA ASN A 92 -1.84 16.48 4.77
C ASN A 92 -2.48 15.20 4.21
N ILE A 93 -3.48 15.35 3.35
CA ILE A 93 -4.07 14.30 2.52
C ILE A 93 -3.58 14.54 1.08
N GLY A 94 -2.33 14.16 0.82
CA GLY A 94 -1.67 14.35 -0.47
C GLY A 94 -1.95 13.21 -1.43
N TRP A 95 -2.79 13.45 -2.45
CA TRP A 95 -3.11 12.44 -3.46
C TRP A 95 -1.89 12.05 -4.29
N HIS A 96 -1.77 10.75 -4.56
CA HIS A 96 -0.68 10.17 -5.34
C HIS A 96 -0.72 10.58 -6.83
N ALA A 97 -1.88 10.99 -7.33
CA ALA A 97 -2.12 11.38 -8.72
C ALA A 97 -3.30 12.37 -8.80
N GLN A 98 -3.44 13.00 -9.96
CA GLN A 98 -4.69 13.66 -10.35
C GLN A 98 -5.79 12.62 -10.60
N GLY A 99 -7.02 13.07 -10.83
CA GLY A 99 -8.16 12.24 -11.19
C GLY A 99 -8.97 11.70 -10.01
N MET A 100 -8.78 12.26 -8.82
CA MET A 100 -9.63 11.99 -7.66
C MET A 100 -10.98 12.70 -7.83
N GLY A 101 -12.06 12.10 -7.33
CA GLY A 101 -13.40 12.68 -7.40
C GLY A 101 -14.18 12.50 -6.11
N ASP A 102 -15.49 12.50 -6.23
CA ASP A 102 -16.43 12.51 -5.10
C ASP A 102 -16.19 11.36 -4.10
N GLY A 103 -15.85 10.16 -4.58
CA GLY A 103 -15.64 8.99 -3.72
C GLY A 103 -14.43 9.16 -2.81
N GLU A 104 -13.33 9.69 -3.34
CA GLU A 104 -12.10 9.95 -2.60
C GLU A 104 -12.28 11.09 -1.59
N TYR A 105 -12.89 12.20 -1.99
CA TYR A 105 -13.12 13.36 -1.11
C TYR A 105 -14.10 13.02 0.02
N MET A 106 -15.20 12.32 -0.29
CA MET A 106 -16.13 11.86 0.75
C MET A 106 -15.48 10.86 1.71
N ALA A 107 -14.65 9.95 1.21
CA ALA A 107 -13.90 9.03 2.06
C ALA A 107 -12.88 9.76 2.94
N ALA A 108 -12.16 10.76 2.42
CA ALA A 108 -11.26 11.60 3.20
C ALA A 108 -12.01 12.31 4.33
N PHE A 109 -13.18 12.88 4.03
CA PHE A 109 -14.01 13.56 5.01
C PHE A 109 -14.52 12.62 6.10
N GLN A 110 -15.08 11.48 5.72
CA GLN A 110 -15.70 10.55 6.66
C GLN A 110 -14.68 9.81 7.52
N LYS A 111 -13.51 9.48 6.97
CA LYS A 111 -12.49 8.70 7.68
C LYS A 111 -11.49 9.55 8.45
N ILE A 112 -11.20 10.77 8.01
CA ILE A 112 -10.09 11.57 8.57
C ILE A 112 -10.59 12.93 9.02
N VAL A 113 -11.11 13.76 8.10
CA VAL A 113 -11.40 15.18 8.40
C VAL A 113 -12.42 15.32 9.51
N MET A 114 -13.59 14.68 9.40
CA MET A 114 -14.67 14.84 10.36
C MET A 114 -14.40 14.19 11.72
N PRO A 115 -13.84 12.96 11.81
CA PRO A 115 -13.46 12.40 13.11
C PRO A 115 -12.45 13.29 13.84
N ILE A 116 -11.39 13.72 13.17
CA ILE A 116 -10.35 14.56 13.78
C ILE A 116 -10.89 15.95 14.12
N ALA A 117 -11.68 16.56 13.24
CA ALA A 117 -12.29 17.87 13.52
C ALA A 117 -13.23 17.82 14.74
N LYS A 118 -13.98 16.73 14.91
CA LYS A 118 -14.84 16.54 16.10
C LYS A 118 -14.01 16.34 17.36
N GLU A 119 -12.95 15.54 17.31
CA GLU A 119 -12.03 15.36 18.45
C GLU A 119 -11.31 16.68 18.80
N PHE A 120 -10.93 17.47 17.80
CA PHE A 120 -10.34 18.79 17.99
C PHE A 120 -11.31 19.79 18.61
N ASN A 121 -12.60 19.66 18.29
CA ASN A 121 -13.69 20.50 18.78
C ASN A 121 -13.41 22.01 18.59
N PRO A 122 -13.35 22.51 17.34
CA PRO A 122 -13.01 23.90 17.05
C PRO A 122 -14.13 24.87 17.48
N ASP A 123 -13.74 26.10 17.79
CA ASP A 123 -14.65 27.22 18.08
C ASP A 123 -15.06 27.98 16.79
N LEU A 124 -14.28 27.82 15.73
CA LEU A 124 -14.51 28.37 14.39
C LEU A 124 -13.96 27.38 13.34
N ALA A 125 -14.71 27.18 12.26
CA ALA A 125 -14.23 26.48 11.08
C ALA A 125 -14.08 27.46 9.91
N VAL A 126 -12.98 27.36 9.18
CA VAL A 126 -12.68 28.17 7.99
C VAL A 126 -12.35 27.23 6.84
N ILE A 127 -12.98 27.45 5.68
CA ILE A 127 -12.67 26.75 4.44
C ILE A 127 -11.84 27.67 3.55
N SER A 128 -10.62 27.25 3.26
CA SER A 128 -9.80 27.75 2.15
C SER A 128 -10.35 27.10 0.88
N ALA A 129 -11.25 27.82 0.20
CA ALA A 129 -12.19 27.26 -0.75
C ALA A 129 -11.76 27.49 -2.21
N GLY A 130 -10.76 26.71 -2.64
CA GLY A 130 -10.43 26.57 -4.06
C GLY A 130 -11.41 25.65 -4.79
N PHE A 131 -11.74 26.00 -6.03
CA PHE A 131 -12.61 25.18 -6.90
C PHE A 131 -11.84 24.63 -8.12
N ASP A 132 -10.52 24.50 -8.01
CA ASP A 132 -9.67 23.88 -9.04
C ASP A 132 -9.57 22.35 -8.91
N ALA A 133 -10.08 21.76 -7.81
CA ALA A 133 -10.33 20.31 -7.76
C ALA A 133 -11.66 19.90 -8.42
N ALA A 134 -12.46 20.87 -8.88
CA ALA A 134 -13.78 20.64 -9.41
C ALA A 134 -13.75 19.96 -10.79
N ASP A 135 -14.79 19.17 -11.08
CA ASP A 135 -15.00 18.60 -12.40
C ASP A 135 -15.05 19.69 -13.48
N GLY A 136 -14.19 19.57 -14.48
CA GLY A 136 -13.99 20.52 -15.56
C GLY A 136 -12.81 21.49 -15.38
N ASP A 137 -12.12 21.50 -14.24
CA ASP A 137 -10.88 22.27 -14.08
C ASP A 137 -9.67 21.45 -14.58
N GLU A 138 -9.12 21.85 -15.73
CA GLU A 138 -8.02 21.14 -16.39
C GLU A 138 -6.68 21.28 -15.65
N LEU A 139 -6.50 22.32 -14.83
CA LEU A 139 -5.24 22.53 -14.11
C LEU A 139 -5.15 21.63 -12.87
N GLY A 140 -6.22 21.54 -12.09
CA GLY A 140 -6.25 20.61 -10.96
C GLY A 140 -6.41 19.16 -11.38
N GLY A 141 -7.17 18.89 -12.45
CA GLY A 141 -7.31 17.56 -13.03
C GLY A 141 -8.03 16.56 -12.11
N CYS A 142 -8.85 17.06 -11.19
CA CYS A 142 -9.74 16.25 -10.34
C CYS A 142 -11.18 16.35 -10.86
N PHE A 143 -12.08 15.56 -10.27
CA PHE A 143 -13.46 15.38 -10.72
C PHE A 143 -14.46 15.55 -9.56
N VAL A 144 -14.25 16.55 -8.71
CA VAL A 144 -15.15 16.83 -7.59
C VAL A 144 -16.39 17.57 -8.09
N THR A 145 -17.56 17.00 -7.90
CA THR A 145 -18.81 17.59 -8.37
C THR A 145 -19.31 18.69 -7.43
N PRO A 146 -20.14 19.63 -7.91
CA PRO A 146 -20.81 20.61 -7.05
C PRO A 146 -21.62 19.97 -5.92
N ALA A 147 -22.18 18.77 -6.14
CA ALA A 147 -22.89 18.03 -5.10
C ALA A 147 -21.94 17.60 -3.97
N CYS A 148 -20.74 17.11 -4.30
CA CYS A 148 -19.74 16.76 -3.30
C CYS A 148 -19.30 17.97 -2.47
N TYR A 149 -19.08 19.14 -3.10
CA TYR A 149 -18.81 20.38 -2.35
C TYR A 149 -19.94 20.73 -1.37
N ALA A 150 -21.20 20.59 -1.77
CA ALA A 150 -22.34 20.79 -0.86
C ALA A 150 -22.32 19.80 0.31
N HIS A 151 -22.04 18.51 0.09
CA HIS A 151 -21.93 17.51 1.16
C HIS A 151 -20.76 17.81 2.11
N MET A 152 -19.61 18.20 1.58
CA MET A 152 -18.44 18.61 2.36
C MET A 152 -18.73 19.83 3.24
N THR A 153 -19.34 20.88 2.68
CA THR A 153 -19.80 22.05 3.44
C THR A 153 -20.78 21.65 4.54
N HIS A 154 -21.78 20.83 4.22
CA HIS A 154 -22.80 20.42 5.18
C HIS A 154 -22.22 19.67 6.37
N MET A 155 -21.24 18.79 6.14
CA MET A 155 -20.53 18.09 7.22
C MET A 155 -19.82 19.07 8.16
N LEU A 156 -19.14 20.08 7.61
CA LEU A 156 -18.40 21.08 8.41
C LEU A 156 -19.32 22.04 9.18
N MET A 157 -20.53 22.30 8.67
CA MET A 157 -21.53 23.11 9.40
C MET A 157 -21.98 22.47 10.71
N SER A 158 -21.72 21.18 10.93
CA SER A 158 -21.98 20.51 12.21
C SER A 158 -20.95 20.83 13.31
N LEU A 159 -19.85 21.50 12.95
CA LEU A 159 -18.78 21.89 13.87
C LEU A 159 -18.98 23.32 14.37
N ALA A 160 -18.28 23.69 15.45
CA ALA A 160 -18.17 25.08 15.92
C ALA A 160 -19.52 25.81 16.09
N ASP A 161 -20.57 25.09 16.52
CA ASP A 161 -21.94 25.61 16.61
C ASP A 161 -22.45 26.27 15.31
N GLY A 162 -21.99 25.77 14.15
CA GLY A 162 -22.32 26.29 12.83
C GLY A 162 -21.51 27.52 12.39
N LYS A 163 -20.52 27.96 13.18
CA LYS A 163 -19.62 29.06 12.81
C LYS A 163 -18.64 28.60 11.74
N LEU A 164 -19.08 28.73 10.49
CA LEU A 164 -18.32 28.37 9.29
C LEU A 164 -18.09 29.59 8.41
N VAL A 165 -16.83 29.83 8.03
CA VAL A 165 -16.44 30.85 7.06
C VAL A 165 -15.91 30.16 5.81
N VAL A 166 -16.31 30.63 4.63
CA VAL A 166 -15.81 30.12 3.34
C VAL A 166 -15.09 31.26 2.62
N CYS A 167 -13.80 31.08 2.36
CA CYS A 167 -12.93 32.05 1.71
C CYS A 167 -12.58 31.54 0.30
N LEU A 168 -12.98 32.25 -0.75
CA LEU A 168 -12.65 31.86 -2.13
C LEU A 168 -11.13 31.92 -2.37
N GLU A 169 -10.55 30.87 -2.96
CA GLU A 169 -9.13 30.76 -3.32
C GLU A 169 -8.96 30.50 -4.83
N GLY A 170 -8.43 29.33 -5.23
CA GLY A 170 -8.19 28.94 -6.61
C GLY A 170 -9.45 28.51 -7.39
N GLY A 171 -9.23 28.13 -8.65
CA GLY A 171 -10.28 27.79 -9.62
C GLY A 171 -10.05 28.51 -10.93
N TYR A 172 -10.00 27.76 -12.03
CA TYR A 172 -9.59 28.25 -13.33
C TYR A 172 -10.61 27.94 -14.45
N ASN A 173 -11.61 27.11 -14.17
CA ASN A 173 -12.81 26.98 -15.00
C ASN A 173 -13.99 27.78 -14.43
N LEU A 174 -14.40 28.86 -15.12
CA LEU A 174 -15.49 29.74 -14.67
C LEU A 174 -16.82 29.01 -14.42
N THR A 175 -17.13 27.99 -15.22
CA THR A 175 -18.38 27.22 -15.06
C THR A 175 -18.29 26.31 -13.84
N ALA A 176 -17.16 25.63 -13.66
CA ALA A 176 -16.92 24.78 -12.49
C ALA A 176 -16.94 25.58 -11.19
N ILE A 177 -16.28 26.75 -11.16
CA ILE A 177 -16.29 27.70 -10.05
C ILE A 177 -17.73 28.14 -9.76
N SER A 178 -18.46 28.61 -10.76
CA SER A 178 -19.82 29.12 -10.59
C SER A 178 -20.75 28.05 -9.99
N ASN A 179 -20.74 26.85 -10.55
CA ASN A 179 -21.60 25.77 -10.08
C ASN A 179 -21.24 25.31 -8.67
N SER A 180 -19.95 25.14 -8.39
CA SER A 180 -19.46 24.67 -7.09
C SER A 180 -19.67 25.70 -5.98
N ALA A 181 -19.37 26.98 -6.25
CA ALA A 181 -19.62 28.07 -5.31
C ALA A 181 -21.11 28.24 -5.00
N VAL A 182 -22.00 28.10 -6.00
CA VAL A 182 -23.45 28.13 -5.79
C VAL A 182 -23.91 26.95 -4.92
N ALA A 183 -23.35 25.76 -5.11
CA ALA A 183 -23.69 24.60 -4.29
C ALA A 183 -23.27 24.79 -2.82
N VAL A 184 -22.09 25.34 -2.58
CA VAL A 184 -21.62 25.73 -1.23
C VAL A 184 -22.55 26.79 -0.62
N ALA A 185 -22.85 27.86 -1.36
CA ALA A 185 -23.71 28.94 -0.89
C ALA A 185 -25.13 28.46 -0.52
N ARG A 186 -25.76 27.62 -1.37
CA ARG A 186 -27.07 27.02 -1.07
C ARG A 186 -27.04 26.20 0.21
N THR A 187 -25.97 25.43 0.42
CA THR A 187 -25.80 24.63 1.64
C THR A 187 -25.65 25.52 2.88
N LEU A 188 -24.87 26.60 2.80
CA LEU A 188 -24.75 27.58 3.89
C LEU A 188 -26.10 28.25 4.22
N MET A 189 -26.97 28.43 3.23
CA MET A 189 -28.34 28.94 3.41
C MET A 189 -29.31 27.89 4.01
N GLY A 190 -28.83 26.68 4.31
CA GLY A 190 -29.60 25.60 4.92
C GLY A 190 -30.36 24.73 3.92
N GLU A 191 -30.11 24.88 2.61
CA GLU A 191 -30.65 23.94 1.63
C GLU A 191 -29.98 22.56 1.80
N PRO A 192 -30.75 21.45 1.72
CA PRO A 192 -30.18 20.13 1.81
C PRO A 192 -29.23 19.87 0.63
N PRO A 193 -28.05 19.26 0.85
CA PRO A 193 -27.17 18.85 -0.24
C PRO A 193 -27.90 17.96 -1.25
N PRO A 194 -27.63 18.11 -2.56
CA PRO A 194 -28.23 17.26 -3.59
C PRO A 194 -27.93 15.78 -3.34
N LYS A 195 -28.84 14.90 -3.75
CA LYS A 195 -28.58 13.45 -3.73
C LYS A 195 -27.42 13.14 -4.67
N MET A 196 -26.47 12.34 -4.20
CA MET A 196 -25.27 11.93 -4.93
C MET A 196 -25.06 10.43 -4.77
N GLU A 197 -24.70 9.74 -5.85
CA GLU A 197 -24.23 8.36 -5.78
C GLU A 197 -22.74 8.37 -5.48
N LEU A 198 -22.31 7.65 -4.44
CA LEU A 198 -20.91 7.58 -4.06
C LEU A 198 -20.18 6.61 -5.00
N PRO A 199 -19.23 7.09 -5.83
CA PRO A 199 -18.45 6.20 -6.68
C PRO A 199 -17.51 5.34 -5.84
N LYS A 200 -17.07 4.21 -6.42
CA LYS A 200 -16.05 3.38 -5.78
C LYS A 200 -14.75 4.15 -5.70
N ILE A 201 -14.14 4.15 -4.53
CA ILE A 201 -12.84 4.78 -4.31
C ILE A 201 -11.73 4.06 -5.08
N ASN A 202 -10.81 4.83 -5.66
CA ASN A 202 -9.54 4.39 -6.19
C ASN A 202 -8.74 3.62 -5.10
N LYS A 203 -8.18 2.46 -5.46
CA LYS A 203 -7.46 1.59 -4.51
C LYS A 203 -6.23 2.28 -3.91
N GLU A 204 -5.47 3.03 -4.71
CA GLU A 204 -4.32 3.78 -4.21
C GLU A 204 -4.76 4.95 -3.32
N ALA A 205 -5.85 5.65 -3.65
CA ALA A 205 -6.41 6.67 -2.77
C ALA A 205 -6.83 6.08 -1.41
N ALA A 206 -7.46 4.90 -1.39
CA ALA A 206 -7.78 4.19 -0.16
C ALA A 206 -6.53 3.84 0.66
N ARG A 207 -5.43 3.43 0.02
CA ARG A 207 -4.14 3.17 0.69
C ARG A 207 -3.52 4.46 1.24
N ILE A 208 -3.61 5.57 0.50
CA ILE A 208 -3.15 6.89 0.99
C ILE A 208 -3.93 7.29 2.24
N LEU A 209 -5.26 7.17 2.25
CA LEU A 209 -6.06 7.48 3.44
C LEU A 209 -5.66 6.61 4.65
N ALA A 210 -5.38 5.32 4.44
CA ALA A 210 -4.87 4.45 5.51
C ALA A 210 -3.48 4.89 6.00
N LYS A 211 -2.58 5.33 5.11
CA LYS A 211 -1.27 5.89 5.51
C LYS A 211 -1.41 7.20 6.27
N VAL A 212 -2.33 8.09 5.88
CA VAL A 212 -2.62 9.32 6.64
C VAL A 212 -3.14 8.96 8.02
N GLN A 213 -4.11 8.05 8.12
CA GLN A 213 -4.60 7.55 9.41
C GLN A 213 -3.44 7.03 10.28
N ALA A 214 -2.52 6.27 9.68
CA ALA A 214 -1.34 5.76 10.40
C ALA A 214 -0.44 6.86 10.96
N HIS A 215 -0.13 7.89 10.17
CA HIS A 215 0.69 9.03 10.62
C HIS A 215 -0.02 9.89 11.67
N GLN A 216 -1.36 9.90 11.66
CA GLN A 216 -2.18 10.68 12.59
C GLN A 216 -2.53 9.91 13.88
N ALA A 217 -2.48 8.58 13.87
CA ALA A 217 -2.79 7.71 15.02
C ALA A 217 -2.03 8.04 16.32
N PRO A 218 -0.74 8.43 16.31
CA PRO A 218 -0.06 8.84 17.54
C PRO A 218 -0.71 10.05 18.23
N TYR A 219 -1.37 10.92 17.46
CA TYR A 219 -1.84 12.24 17.91
C TYR A 219 -3.35 12.32 18.13
N TRP A 220 -4.13 11.41 17.55
CA TRP A 220 -5.60 11.44 17.56
C TRP A 220 -6.18 10.09 17.94
N GLU A 221 -7.00 10.05 18.98
CA GLU A 221 -7.61 8.82 19.48
C GLU A 221 -8.50 8.17 18.41
N CYS A 222 -9.27 8.99 17.68
CA CYS A 222 -10.12 8.51 16.59
C CYS A 222 -9.36 7.85 15.42
N MET A 223 -8.02 7.97 15.37
CA MET A 223 -7.17 7.38 14.32
C MET A 223 -6.44 6.10 14.77
N ARG A 224 -6.43 5.75 16.07
CA ARG A 224 -5.59 4.68 16.64
C ARG A 224 -5.97 3.25 16.26
N SER A 225 -7.24 3.00 15.98
CA SER A 225 -7.73 1.65 15.68
C SER A 225 -7.07 1.11 14.41
N GLY A 226 -6.26 0.05 14.54
CA GLY A 226 -5.78 -0.79 13.44
C GLY A 226 -4.40 -0.47 12.92
N ILE A 227 -3.71 0.48 13.54
CA ILE A 227 -2.39 0.93 13.09
C ILE A 227 -1.30 0.35 13.98
N VAL A 228 -0.33 -0.30 13.34
CA VAL A 228 0.90 -0.75 13.99
C VAL A 228 1.93 0.38 13.91
N ASP A 229 2.38 0.90 15.05
CA ASP A 229 3.52 1.81 15.14
C ASP A 229 4.82 1.03 14.88
N VAL A 230 5.29 1.06 13.64
CA VAL A 230 6.46 0.29 13.19
C VAL A 230 7.75 0.73 13.90
N PRO A 231 8.06 2.03 14.07
CA PRO A 231 9.17 2.48 14.91
C PRO A 231 9.14 1.93 16.35
N GLU A 232 7.99 1.97 17.02
CA GLU A 232 7.84 1.42 18.38
C GLU A 232 8.07 -0.10 18.38
N VAL A 233 7.46 -0.81 17.44
CA VAL A 233 7.57 -2.28 17.30
C VAL A 233 9.01 -2.71 17.01
N HIS A 234 9.76 -1.95 16.20
CA HIS A 234 11.18 -2.20 15.98
C HIS A 234 12.01 -2.01 17.26
N SER A 235 11.67 -1.03 18.10
CA SER A 235 12.34 -0.84 19.40
C SER A 235 12.15 -2.03 20.35
N MET A 236 11.10 -2.83 20.13
CA MET A 236 10.79 -4.04 20.90
C MET A 236 11.45 -5.31 20.33
N ASN A 237 12.37 -5.21 19.36
CA ASN A 237 13.04 -6.34 18.70
C ASN A 237 12.06 -7.32 18.03
N ALA A 238 10.97 -6.79 17.45
CA ALA A 238 9.98 -7.58 16.74
C ALA A 238 10.49 -8.07 15.37
N SER A 239 9.78 -9.04 14.79
CA SER A 239 10.06 -9.60 13.46
C SER A 239 8.81 -9.61 12.59
N ARG A 240 8.98 -9.42 11.28
CA ARG A 240 7.85 -9.60 10.34
C ARG A 240 7.41 -11.06 10.35
N LEU A 241 6.09 -11.27 10.28
CA LEU A 241 5.49 -12.59 10.47
C LEU A 241 5.88 -13.58 9.37
N HIS A 242 6.11 -13.14 8.13
CA HIS A 242 6.53 -14.04 7.04
C HIS A 242 7.90 -14.69 7.30
N ASP A 243 8.84 -13.96 7.93
CA ASP A 243 10.14 -14.50 8.33
C ASP A 243 9.98 -15.57 9.42
N VAL A 244 9.04 -15.38 10.35
CA VAL A 244 8.73 -16.35 11.43
C VAL A 244 8.08 -17.61 10.85
N ILE A 245 7.14 -17.45 9.93
CA ILE A 245 6.43 -18.57 9.29
C ILE A 245 7.39 -19.44 8.50
N ARG A 246 8.32 -18.85 7.72
CA ARG A 246 9.28 -19.65 6.95
C ARG A 246 10.18 -20.49 7.86
N ASN A 247 10.58 -19.94 9.00
CA ASN A 247 11.34 -20.68 10.01
C ASN A 247 10.52 -21.82 10.63
N ALA A 248 9.23 -21.61 10.91
CA ALA A 248 8.33 -22.66 11.38
C ALA A 248 8.13 -23.76 10.33
N GLN A 249 7.92 -23.41 9.06
CA GLN A 249 7.85 -24.36 7.94
C GLN A 249 9.13 -25.20 7.85
N ARG A 250 10.31 -24.58 7.98
CA ARG A 250 11.58 -25.29 8.00
C ARG A 250 11.63 -26.33 9.11
N GLN A 251 11.17 -26.00 10.31
CA GLN A 251 11.13 -26.94 11.43
C GLN A 251 10.18 -28.12 11.15
N VAL A 252 8.96 -27.85 10.66
CA VAL A 252 7.99 -28.90 10.32
C VAL A 252 8.54 -29.85 9.25
N LEU A 253 9.14 -29.31 8.19
CA LEU A 253 9.71 -30.11 7.11
C LEU A 253 10.98 -30.88 7.53
N GLN A 254 11.77 -30.30 8.44
CA GLN A 254 12.91 -31.00 9.05
C GLN A 254 12.45 -32.18 9.90
N GLU A 255 11.44 -32.00 10.75
CA GLU A 255 10.94 -33.06 11.64
C GLU A 255 10.23 -34.18 10.84
N LYS A 256 9.43 -33.81 9.84
CA LYS A 256 8.62 -34.76 9.07
C LYS A 256 9.43 -35.51 8.01
N HIS A 257 10.31 -34.80 7.32
CA HIS A 257 10.96 -35.28 6.09
C HIS A 257 12.49 -35.18 6.13
N SER A 258 13.06 -34.76 7.26
CA SER A 258 14.51 -34.51 7.38
C SER A 258 15.04 -33.53 6.33
N MET A 259 14.18 -32.65 5.83
CA MET A 259 14.60 -31.62 4.87
C MET A 259 15.59 -30.66 5.53
N ILE A 260 16.58 -30.25 4.75
CA ILE A 260 17.67 -29.38 5.20
C ILE A 260 17.70 -28.09 4.38
N PRO A 261 18.14 -26.97 4.97
CA PRO A 261 18.32 -25.74 4.23
C PRO A 261 19.51 -25.85 3.28
N LEU A 262 19.34 -25.32 2.07
CA LEU A 262 20.38 -25.22 1.07
C LEU A 262 20.84 -23.77 0.97
N TYR A 263 22.15 -23.56 1.04
CA TYR A 263 22.74 -22.23 1.17
C TYR A 263 22.78 -21.50 -0.18
N VAL A 264 22.34 -20.24 -0.19
CA VAL A 264 22.42 -19.35 -1.34
C VAL A 264 23.41 -18.25 -1.04
N GLN A 265 24.50 -18.20 -1.78
CA GLN A 265 25.50 -17.14 -1.61
C GLN A 265 24.93 -15.80 -2.10
N ARG A 266 24.96 -14.78 -1.23
CA ARG A 266 24.50 -13.42 -1.52
C ARG A 266 25.49 -12.39 -0.97
N GLU A 267 25.54 -11.21 -1.60
CA GLU A 267 26.35 -10.08 -1.14
C GLU A 267 25.81 -9.45 0.14
N GLN A 268 24.48 -9.39 0.25
CA GLN A 268 23.77 -8.84 1.41
C GLN A 268 22.92 -9.94 2.05
N LEU A 269 22.99 -10.02 3.38
CA LEU A 269 22.26 -10.97 4.20
C LEU A 269 21.05 -10.25 4.82
N TYR A 270 19.86 -10.64 4.38
CA TYR A 270 18.60 -10.20 4.97
C TYR A 270 17.92 -11.39 5.65
N LYS A 271 17.13 -11.12 6.69
CA LYS A 271 16.39 -12.17 7.42
C LYS A 271 15.48 -12.98 6.50
N SER A 272 14.86 -12.32 5.52
CA SER A 272 14.00 -12.97 4.52
C SER A 272 14.74 -13.88 3.53
N PHE A 273 16.08 -13.95 3.60
CA PHE A 273 16.90 -14.88 2.82
C PHE A 273 17.23 -16.17 3.58
N GLU A 274 16.96 -16.23 4.88
CA GLU A 274 17.17 -17.44 5.67
C GLU A 274 16.18 -18.54 5.26
N ASN A 275 16.66 -19.77 5.13
CA ASN A 275 15.85 -20.96 4.83
C ASN A 275 15.00 -20.82 3.55
N GLN A 276 15.42 -20.00 2.58
CA GLN A 276 14.69 -19.83 1.31
C GLN A 276 14.54 -21.14 0.53
N ILE A 277 15.60 -21.94 0.48
CA ILE A 277 15.60 -23.23 -0.20
C ILE A 277 15.70 -24.34 0.84
N LEU A 278 14.74 -25.27 0.82
CA LEU A 278 14.75 -26.49 1.61
C LEU A 278 14.79 -27.69 0.65
N VAL A 279 15.59 -28.70 0.97
CA VAL A 279 15.75 -29.89 0.13
C VAL A 279 15.64 -31.17 0.94
N THR A 280 15.14 -32.23 0.32
CA THR A 280 15.24 -33.59 0.89
C THR A 280 16.70 -34.05 0.98
N PRO A 281 17.05 -34.92 1.95
CA PRO A 281 18.37 -35.54 1.99
C PRO A 281 18.71 -36.24 0.67
N CYS A 282 20.00 -36.27 0.33
CA CYS A 282 20.52 -36.92 -0.88
C CYS A 282 19.82 -36.50 -2.19
N LEU A 283 19.34 -35.25 -2.30
CA LEU A 283 18.66 -34.75 -3.50
C LEU A 283 19.44 -35.01 -4.81
N HIS A 284 20.78 -34.98 -4.75
CA HIS A 284 21.67 -35.23 -5.89
C HIS A 284 21.63 -36.68 -6.42
N GLU A 285 21.16 -37.64 -5.62
CA GLU A 285 21.01 -39.05 -6.00
C GLU A 285 19.58 -39.37 -6.48
N ALA A 286 18.65 -38.41 -6.36
CA ALA A 286 17.26 -38.62 -6.67
C ALA A 286 17.05 -38.80 -8.20
N LYS A 287 16.35 -39.87 -8.58
CA LYS A 287 16.01 -40.13 -9.99
C LYS A 287 14.99 -39.14 -10.53
N ARG A 288 14.03 -38.75 -9.68
CA ARG A 288 12.96 -37.80 -9.98
C ARG A 288 13.04 -36.65 -9.00
N ILE A 289 12.93 -35.42 -9.49
CA ILE A 289 12.94 -34.22 -8.65
C ILE A 289 11.67 -33.42 -8.86
N LEU A 290 11.02 -33.04 -7.75
CA LEU A 290 9.99 -32.01 -7.75
C LEU A 290 10.63 -30.69 -7.31
N LEU A 291 10.68 -29.70 -8.21
CA LEU A 291 11.12 -28.34 -7.91
C LEU A 291 9.90 -27.44 -7.72
N ILE A 292 9.66 -27.03 -6.47
CA ILE A 292 8.55 -26.15 -6.11
C ILE A 292 9.07 -24.72 -5.96
N ILE A 293 8.41 -23.77 -6.61
CA ILE A 293 8.70 -22.33 -6.51
C ILE A 293 7.41 -21.62 -6.11
N HIS A 294 7.33 -21.14 -4.88
CA HIS A 294 6.07 -20.68 -4.30
C HIS A 294 6.18 -19.38 -3.51
N ASP A 295 5.09 -18.61 -3.50
CA ASP A 295 4.87 -17.47 -2.60
C ASP A 295 4.86 -17.92 -1.13
N PRO A 296 5.06 -17.03 -0.14
CA PRO A 296 4.85 -17.38 1.27
C PRO A 296 3.41 -17.83 1.51
N PRO A 297 3.16 -18.68 2.53
CA PRO A 297 1.81 -19.13 2.87
C PRO A 297 0.83 -17.98 3.08
N GLN A 298 -0.44 -18.23 2.75
CA GLN A 298 -1.48 -17.22 2.94
C GLN A 298 -1.78 -17.05 4.43
N LEU A 299 -1.88 -15.80 4.87
CA LEU A 299 -2.30 -15.44 6.22
C LEU A 299 -3.74 -14.94 6.21
N LEU A 300 -4.57 -15.54 7.05
CA LEU A 300 -5.93 -15.11 7.32
C LEU A 300 -6.03 -14.77 8.80
N ALA A 301 -6.53 -13.59 9.14
CA ALA A 301 -6.72 -13.19 10.53
C ALA A 301 -8.03 -12.41 10.69
N GLN A 302 -8.75 -12.71 11.76
CA GLN A 302 -9.92 -11.95 12.16
C GLN A 302 -9.49 -10.96 13.26
N PRO A 303 -9.37 -9.65 12.96
CA PRO A 303 -9.11 -8.66 13.99
C PRO A 303 -10.34 -8.50 14.91
N ASP A 304 -10.09 -8.12 16.15
CA ASP A 304 -11.13 -7.74 17.11
C ASP A 304 -11.94 -6.54 16.55
N ALA A 305 -13.26 -6.60 16.68
CA ALA A 305 -14.14 -5.59 16.10
C ALA A 305 -14.10 -4.23 16.83
N VAL A 306 -13.59 -4.20 18.05
CA VAL A 306 -13.54 -3.02 18.92
C VAL A 306 -12.20 -2.31 18.79
N ASP A 307 -11.11 -3.04 18.94
CA ASP A 307 -9.77 -2.44 18.99
C ASP A 307 -8.84 -2.86 17.85
N THR A 308 -9.32 -3.71 16.94
CA THR A 308 -8.60 -4.25 15.76
C THR A 308 -7.31 -5.01 16.07
N SER A 309 -7.07 -5.34 17.33
CA SER A 309 -5.99 -6.23 17.73
C SER A 309 -6.21 -7.61 17.13
N ILE A 310 -5.11 -8.34 16.91
CA ILE A 310 -5.14 -9.70 16.38
C ILE A 310 -4.60 -10.63 17.45
N GLU A 311 -5.49 -11.47 17.99
CA GLU A 311 -5.09 -12.57 18.86
C GLU A 311 -4.68 -13.77 18.00
N SER A 312 -3.56 -14.42 18.35
CA SER A 312 -2.94 -15.45 17.52
C SER A 312 -3.83 -16.67 17.25
N HIS A 313 -4.75 -17.00 18.14
CA HIS A 313 -5.69 -18.10 17.96
C HIS A 313 -6.84 -17.78 16.98
N ASN A 314 -7.03 -16.50 16.64
CA ASN A 314 -7.96 -16.01 15.61
C ASN A 314 -7.24 -15.72 14.28
N ALA A 315 -6.03 -16.27 14.12
CA ALA A 315 -5.24 -16.19 12.91
C ALA A 315 -4.86 -17.60 12.42
N TRP A 316 -4.83 -17.76 11.10
CA TRP A 316 -4.56 -19.01 10.41
C TRP A 316 -3.48 -18.82 9.35
N VAL A 317 -2.57 -19.80 9.28
CA VAL A 317 -1.63 -19.97 8.17
C VAL A 317 -2.22 -21.04 7.25
N VAL A 318 -2.45 -20.69 5.98
CA VAL A 318 -2.92 -21.63 4.97
C VAL A 318 -1.76 -21.96 4.05
N ASP A 319 -1.27 -23.19 4.17
CA ASP A 319 -0.14 -23.70 3.40
C ASP A 319 -0.56 -24.94 2.59
N GLY A 320 -0.87 -24.71 1.32
CA GLY A 320 -1.22 -25.79 0.39
C GLY A 320 0.00 -26.55 -0.16
N VAL A 321 1.22 -26.01 -0.03
CA VAL A 321 2.41 -26.58 -0.67
C VAL A 321 2.88 -27.85 0.04
N ILE A 322 2.73 -27.92 1.36
CA ILE A 322 3.17 -29.08 2.17
C ILE A 322 2.54 -30.39 1.67
N GLN A 323 1.29 -30.37 1.19
CA GLN A 323 0.62 -31.57 0.69
C GLN A 323 1.30 -32.14 -0.57
N TYR A 324 1.82 -31.27 -1.45
CA TYR A 324 2.59 -31.67 -2.63
C TYR A 324 3.95 -32.23 -2.23
N ILE A 325 4.59 -31.66 -1.22
CA ILE A 325 5.85 -32.17 -0.67
C ILE A 325 5.65 -33.57 -0.08
N ASP A 326 4.63 -33.74 0.76
CA ASP A 326 4.26 -35.04 1.36
C ASP A 326 4.02 -36.10 0.29
N TRP A 327 3.22 -35.76 -0.72
CA TRP A 327 2.93 -36.64 -1.84
C TRP A 327 4.20 -37.01 -2.61
N ALA A 328 5.03 -36.02 -2.97
CA ALA A 328 6.23 -36.24 -3.78
C ALA A 328 7.21 -37.19 -3.08
N ILE A 329 7.42 -36.98 -1.78
CA ILE A 329 8.28 -37.84 -0.96
C ILE A 329 7.69 -39.25 -0.88
N SER A 330 6.37 -39.40 -0.74
CA SER A 330 5.70 -40.72 -0.76
C SER A 330 5.88 -41.47 -2.09
N GLN A 331 6.11 -40.73 -3.18
CA GLN A 331 6.39 -41.25 -4.52
C GLN A 331 7.89 -41.33 -4.82
N GLU A 332 8.76 -41.22 -3.81
CA GLU A 332 10.22 -41.29 -3.95
C GLU A 332 10.82 -40.19 -4.84
N PHE A 333 10.20 -39.02 -4.90
CA PHE A 333 10.81 -37.84 -5.50
C PHE A 333 11.79 -37.20 -4.50
N GLY A 334 12.93 -36.74 -5.00
CA GLY A 334 13.68 -35.70 -4.31
C GLY A 334 12.93 -34.38 -4.42
N VAL A 335 12.86 -33.59 -3.35
CA VAL A 335 12.13 -32.32 -3.36
C VAL A 335 13.10 -31.17 -3.14
N MET A 336 12.98 -30.13 -3.97
CA MET A 336 13.57 -28.81 -3.74
C MET A 336 12.44 -27.79 -3.62
N ASP A 337 12.26 -27.25 -2.42
CA ASP A 337 11.25 -26.27 -2.06
C ASP A 337 11.88 -24.87 -1.99
N ILE A 338 11.50 -23.98 -2.92
CA ILE A 338 11.97 -22.60 -3.00
C ILE A 338 10.84 -21.66 -2.61
N ASN A 339 10.98 -20.99 -1.47
CA ASN A 339 10.09 -19.92 -1.07
C ASN A 339 10.61 -18.56 -1.52
N VAL A 340 9.79 -17.83 -2.26
CA VAL A 340 10.09 -16.47 -2.73
C VAL A 340 9.40 -15.48 -1.79
N PRO A 341 10.13 -14.71 -0.96
CA PRO A 341 9.50 -13.73 -0.10
C PRO A 341 8.85 -12.63 -0.95
N THR A 342 7.65 -12.22 -0.56
CA THR A 342 6.94 -11.13 -1.22
C THR A 342 7.64 -9.79 -0.97
N TYR A 343 8.24 -9.60 0.20
CA TYR A 343 9.01 -8.42 0.57
C TYR A 343 10.28 -8.83 1.32
N ILE A 344 11.37 -8.09 1.11
CA ILE A 344 12.61 -8.25 1.86
C ILE A 344 12.56 -7.31 3.07
N THR A 345 12.56 -7.86 4.27
CA THR A 345 12.56 -7.06 5.51
C THR A 345 13.82 -6.21 5.61
N HIS A 346 13.67 -4.89 5.80
CA HIS A 346 14.75 -3.94 6.04
C HIS A 346 14.65 -3.30 7.44
N GLU A 347 15.79 -2.98 8.07
CA GLU A 347 15.81 -2.33 9.39
C GLU A 347 15.28 -0.88 9.39
N GLN A 348 15.24 -0.26 8.21
CA GLN A 348 14.79 1.13 8.02
C GLN A 348 13.30 1.23 7.67
N ASP A 349 12.57 0.12 7.72
CA ASP A 349 11.13 0.11 7.49
C ASP A 349 10.43 1.03 8.51
N ALA A 350 9.67 2.03 8.02
CA ALA A 350 8.88 2.92 8.87
C ALA A 350 7.37 2.84 8.59
N ASP A 351 7.00 2.30 7.42
CA ASP A 351 5.61 2.21 6.99
C ASP A 351 4.89 1.01 7.62
N ALA A 352 3.74 1.25 8.26
CA ALA A 352 2.83 0.21 8.76
C ALA A 352 2.32 -0.73 7.66
N TYR A 353 2.23 -0.24 6.43
CA TYR A 353 1.83 -1.02 5.26
C TYR A 353 2.84 -0.88 4.12
N ILE A 354 3.44 -2.01 3.74
CA ILE A 354 4.32 -2.13 2.58
C ILE A 354 3.62 -2.98 1.53
N PRO A 355 3.45 -2.49 0.29
CA PRO A 355 2.84 -3.27 -0.77
C PRO A 355 3.72 -4.49 -1.09
N GLY A 356 3.10 -5.67 -1.07
CA GLY A 356 3.83 -6.92 -1.21
C GLY A 356 4.39 -7.16 -2.61
N PHE A 357 3.59 -7.03 -3.67
CA PHE A 357 4.01 -7.48 -5.01
C PHE A 357 4.30 -6.32 -5.97
N VAL A 358 5.58 -6.11 -6.29
CA VAL A 358 6.02 -5.27 -7.41
C VAL A 358 6.75 -6.16 -8.41
N GLU A 359 6.07 -6.51 -9.51
CA GLU A 359 6.51 -7.54 -10.49
C GLU A 359 7.97 -7.38 -10.91
N LYS A 360 8.38 -6.14 -11.27
CA LYS A 360 9.75 -5.85 -11.70
C LYS A 360 10.80 -6.21 -10.64
N ASN A 361 10.56 -5.80 -9.39
CA ASN A 361 11.52 -5.98 -8.30
C ASN A 361 11.64 -7.46 -7.92
N ILE A 362 10.51 -8.18 -7.91
CA ILE A 362 10.48 -9.61 -7.55
C ILE A 362 11.07 -10.46 -8.68
N GLN A 363 10.86 -10.11 -9.95
CA GLN A 363 11.39 -10.88 -11.07
C GLN A 363 12.93 -10.97 -11.04
N GLU A 364 13.63 -9.87 -10.73
CA GLU A 364 15.09 -9.86 -10.59
C GLU A 364 15.54 -10.77 -9.44
N GLN A 365 14.85 -10.72 -8.30
CA GLN A 365 15.16 -11.56 -7.14
C GLN A 365 14.91 -13.04 -7.39
N ILE A 366 13.76 -13.36 -8.00
CA ILE A 366 13.41 -14.71 -8.44
C ILE A 366 14.46 -15.24 -9.41
N GLN A 367 14.88 -14.42 -10.38
CA GLN A 367 15.90 -14.81 -11.35
C GLN A 367 17.21 -15.19 -10.67
N GLN A 368 17.71 -14.33 -9.78
CA GLN A 368 18.92 -14.63 -9.04
C GLN A 368 18.80 -15.94 -8.25
N LEU A 369 17.69 -16.12 -7.52
CA LEU A 369 17.48 -17.28 -6.67
C LEU A 369 17.36 -18.60 -7.46
N VAL A 370 16.49 -18.62 -8.47
CA VAL A 370 16.17 -19.84 -9.22
C VAL A 370 17.32 -20.21 -10.17
N CYS A 371 17.96 -19.24 -10.82
CA CYS A 371 19.14 -19.54 -11.64
C CYS A 371 20.32 -19.99 -10.78
N TYR A 372 20.52 -19.42 -9.59
CA TYR A 372 21.56 -19.90 -8.67
C TYR A 372 21.31 -21.35 -8.26
N ALA A 373 20.07 -21.70 -7.90
CA ALA A 373 19.69 -23.07 -7.55
C ALA A 373 19.92 -24.04 -8.73
N TRP A 374 19.65 -23.60 -9.96
CA TRP A 374 19.93 -24.38 -11.15
C TRP A 374 21.44 -24.59 -11.35
N ASP A 375 22.22 -23.50 -11.47
CA ASP A 375 23.62 -23.54 -11.89
C ASP A 375 24.52 -24.27 -10.87
N ASN A 376 24.24 -24.10 -9.58
CA ASN A 376 25.10 -24.62 -8.51
C ASN A 376 24.68 -26.00 -8.00
N TYR A 377 23.46 -26.44 -8.31
CA TYR A 377 22.92 -27.69 -7.78
C TYR A 377 22.28 -28.54 -8.88
N LEU A 378 21.12 -28.15 -9.40
CA LEU A 378 20.34 -29.02 -10.28
C LEU A 378 21.09 -29.37 -11.57
N GLN A 379 21.84 -28.42 -12.17
CA GLN A 379 22.64 -28.65 -13.37
C GLN A 379 23.67 -29.78 -13.17
N LEU A 380 24.19 -29.94 -11.95
CA LEU A 380 25.22 -30.90 -11.61
C LEU A 380 24.68 -32.31 -11.32
N TYR A 381 23.36 -32.45 -11.13
CA TYR A 381 22.74 -33.73 -10.76
C TYR A 381 22.44 -34.58 -12.00
N ASP A 382 22.60 -35.90 -11.88
CA ASP A 382 22.40 -36.86 -12.97
C ASP A 382 20.92 -37.32 -13.04
N THR A 383 20.03 -36.36 -13.32
CA THR A 383 18.58 -36.63 -13.48
C THR A 383 17.99 -35.83 -14.64
N ASN A 384 17.13 -36.48 -15.43
CA ASN A 384 16.37 -35.84 -16.51
C ASN A 384 14.86 -35.83 -16.25
N GLU A 385 14.42 -36.17 -15.03
CA GLU A 385 13.02 -36.22 -14.64
C GLU A 385 12.70 -35.17 -13.57
N ILE A 386 12.84 -33.88 -13.95
CA ILE A 386 12.50 -32.74 -13.09
C ILE A 386 11.08 -32.26 -13.42
N VAL A 387 10.21 -32.20 -12.42
CA VAL A 387 8.89 -31.60 -12.52
C VAL A 387 8.92 -30.23 -11.86
N LEU A 388 8.44 -29.20 -12.56
CA LEU A 388 8.35 -27.84 -12.05
C LEU A 388 6.96 -27.56 -11.51
N LEU A 389 6.86 -27.03 -10.30
CA LEU A 389 5.62 -26.59 -9.69
C LEU A 389 5.72 -25.11 -9.28
N GLY A 390 5.06 -24.22 -10.01
CA GLY A 390 4.96 -22.80 -9.69
C GLY A 390 3.67 -22.48 -8.94
N VAL A 391 3.73 -21.73 -7.83
CA VAL A 391 2.55 -21.40 -7.01
C VAL A 391 2.50 -19.90 -6.70
N GLY A 392 1.34 -19.28 -6.90
CA GLY A 392 1.10 -17.87 -6.62
C GLY A 392 1.66 -16.96 -7.71
N ASN A 393 2.35 -15.89 -7.32
CA ASN A 393 3.09 -15.00 -8.21
C ASN A 393 4.51 -15.53 -8.48
N ALA A 394 5.06 -16.33 -7.58
CA ALA A 394 6.36 -16.97 -7.71
C ALA A 394 6.44 -17.97 -8.89
N TYR A 395 5.31 -18.35 -9.50
CA TYR A 395 5.29 -19.10 -10.77
C TYR A 395 6.11 -18.43 -11.87
N LEU A 396 6.31 -17.10 -11.80
CA LEU A 396 7.21 -16.37 -12.70
C LEU A 396 8.64 -16.93 -12.67
N GLY A 397 9.06 -17.58 -11.58
CA GLY A 397 10.34 -18.29 -11.48
C GLY A 397 10.48 -19.46 -12.43
N VAL A 398 9.39 -20.19 -12.70
CA VAL A 398 9.37 -21.25 -13.71
C VAL A 398 9.65 -20.65 -15.09
N LYS A 399 8.96 -19.56 -15.44
CA LYS A 399 9.18 -18.83 -16.68
C LYS A 399 10.63 -18.34 -16.79
N VAL A 400 11.14 -17.73 -15.73
CA VAL A 400 12.49 -17.15 -15.71
C VAL A 400 13.55 -18.24 -15.87
N LEU A 401 13.39 -19.40 -15.22
CA LEU A 401 14.29 -20.54 -15.37
C LEU A 401 14.33 -21.01 -16.83
N LEU A 402 13.16 -21.27 -17.42
CA LEU A 402 13.03 -21.79 -18.78
C LEU A 402 13.59 -20.84 -19.84
N ILE A 403 13.51 -19.52 -19.62
CA ILE A 403 14.04 -18.52 -20.56
C ILE A 403 15.56 -18.38 -20.44
N ASN A 404 16.09 -18.46 -19.21
CA ASN A 404 17.49 -18.11 -18.94
C ASN A 404 18.44 -19.31 -18.92
N ARG A 405 17.94 -20.54 -18.86
CA ARG A 405 18.76 -21.76 -18.79
C ARG A 405 18.29 -22.81 -19.77
N ASP A 406 19.26 -23.49 -20.38
CA ASP A 406 18.99 -24.65 -21.21
C ASP A 406 18.69 -25.87 -20.32
N CYS A 407 17.41 -26.01 -19.98
CA CYS A 407 16.94 -27.02 -19.04
C CYS A 407 15.85 -27.94 -19.62
N LYS A 408 15.35 -27.64 -20.82
CA LYS A 408 14.17 -28.29 -21.43
C LYS A 408 14.27 -29.81 -21.48
N ASP A 409 15.44 -30.33 -21.85
CA ASP A 409 15.68 -31.77 -22.00
C ASP A 409 15.62 -32.54 -20.67
N ARG A 410 15.67 -31.81 -19.54
CA ARG A 410 15.62 -32.36 -18.18
C ARG A 410 14.27 -32.15 -17.49
N ILE A 411 13.36 -31.38 -18.11
CA ILE A 411 12.04 -31.09 -17.54
C ILE A 411 11.01 -32.11 -18.06
N ALA A 412 10.50 -32.93 -17.15
CA ALA A 412 9.47 -33.91 -17.43
C ALA A 412 8.09 -33.27 -17.58
N GLY A 413 7.76 -32.27 -16.76
CA GLY A 413 6.48 -31.57 -16.76
C GLY A 413 6.50 -30.26 -15.98
N VAL A 414 5.49 -29.42 -16.21
CA VAL A 414 5.34 -28.12 -15.55
C VAL A 414 3.88 -27.96 -15.10
N VAL A 415 3.68 -27.52 -13.87
CA VAL A 415 2.36 -27.19 -13.29
C VAL A 415 2.44 -25.80 -12.67
N ASN A 416 1.49 -24.92 -12.96
CA ASN A 416 1.44 -23.58 -12.38
C ASN A 416 0.06 -23.26 -11.79
N PHE A 417 0.01 -22.96 -10.50
CA PHE A 417 -1.14 -22.38 -9.82
C PHE A 417 -0.99 -20.86 -9.79
N VAL A 418 -1.55 -20.17 -10.78
CA VAL A 418 -1.31 -18.74 -11.01
C VAL A 418 -2.28 -17.86 -10.23
N THR A 419 -1.73 -16.91 -9.48
CA THR A 419 -2.49 -15.80 -8.90
C THR A 419 -2.29 -14.54 -9.75
N GLY A 420 -3.38 -13.87 -10.13
CA GLY A 420 -3.32 -12.61 -10.89
C GLY A 420 -3.21 -12.81 -12.40
N ASN A 421 -2.33 -12.04 -13.07
CA ASN A 421 -2.24 -12.04 -14.53
C ASN A 421 -1.29 -13.13 -15.04
N LEU A 422 -1.77 -13.94 -15.98
CA LEU A 422 -0.98 -14.93 -16.67
C LEU A 422 0.04 -14.26 -17.62
N ARG A 423 1.30 -14.68 -17.55
CA ARG A 423 2.38 -14.21 -18.43
C ARG A 423 2.77 -15.30 -19.42
N PRO A 424 2.90 -14.98 -20.72
CA PRO A 424 3.39 -15.94 -21.69
C PRO A 424 4.86 -16.28 -21.42
N VAL A 425 5.20 -17.56 -21.61
CA VAL A 425 6.58 -18.06 -21.66
C VAL A 425 7.05 -17.96 -23.11
N LYS A 426 7.86 -16.93 -23.40
CA LYS A 426 8.45 -16.70 -24.72
C LYS A 426 9.89 -16.25 -24.56
N SER A 427 10.76 -16.75 -25.42
CA SER A 427 12.15 -16.32 -25.55
C SER A 427 12.34 -15.70 -26.93
N ASP A 428 13.14 -14.63 -27.00
CA ASP A 428 13.55 -14.03 -28.29
C ASP A 428 14.67 -14.85 -28.97
N ILE A 429 15.31 -15.74 -28.21
CA ILE A 429 16.42 -16.59 -28.67
C ILE A 429 15.88 -17.99 -29.00
N ASP A 430 15.07 -18.57 -28.11
CA ASP A 430 14.46 -19.89 -28.31
C ASP A 430 13.03 -19.74 -28.85
N THR A 431 12.93 -19.76 -30.18
CA THR A 431 11.66 -19.64 -30.89
C THR A 431 10.72 -20.84 -30.67
N GLU A 432 11.25 -21.99 -30.25
CA GLU A 432 10.46 -23.21 -30.02
C GLU A 432 9.91 -23.31 -28.60
N LEU A 433 10.46 -22.53 -27.65
CA LEU A 433 10.11 -22.59 -26.22
C LEU A 433 8.61 -22.53 -25.96
N SER A 434 7.92 -21.58 -26.61
CA SER A 434 6.47 -21.42 -26.43
C SER A 434 5.72 -22.69 -26.83
N SER A 435 6.11 -23.31 -27.95
CA SER A 435 5.48 -24.52 -28.48
C SER A 435 5.80 -25.77 -27.66
N TRP A 436 7.00 -25.84 -27.09
CA TRP A 436 7.43 -26.89 -26.18
C TRP A 436 6.65 -26.80 -24.86
N PHE A 437 6.54 -25.59 -24.31
CA PHE A 437 5.84 -25.33 -23.06
C PHE A 437 4.36 -25.72 -23.16
N THR A 438 3.66 -25.31 -24.23
CA THR A 438 2.26 -25.70 -24.44
C THR A 438 2.07 -27.21 -24.57
N ARG A 439 2.99 -27.92 -25.23
CA ARG A 439 2.93 -29.39 -25.33
C ARG A 439 3.14 -30.07 -23.98
N LYS A 440 4.10 -29.60 -23.18
CA LYS A 440 4.37 -30.12 -21.83
C LYS A 440 3.29 -29.79 -20.80
N ASP A 441 2.57 -28.69 -20.99
CA ASP A 441 1.42 -28.30 -20.17
C ASP A 441 0.15 -29.11 -20.53
N SER A 442 0.09 -29.69 -21.74
CA SER A 442 -1.08 -30.40 -22.27
C SER A 442 -0.94 -31.93 -22.38
N GLU A 443 0.25 -32.50 -22.17
CA GLU A 443 0.46 -33.96 -22.13
C GLU A 443 0.15 -34.53 -20.73
N PRO A 444 -0.91 -35.34 -20.55
CA PRO A 444 -1.13 -36.10 -19.32
C PRO A 444 -0.25 -37.35 -19.35
N SER A 445 1.08 -37.18 -19.32
CA SER A 445 2.05 -38.30 -19.36
C SER A 445 2.61 -38.68 -17.99
N CYS A 446 2.29 -37.94 -16.93
CA CYS A 446 2.26 -38.45 -15.56
C CYS A 446 0.79 -38.69 -15.16
N GLY A 447 0.50 -39.69 -14.33
CA GLY A 447 -0.84 -40.05 -13.86
C GLY A 447 -1.52 -38.98 -13.00
N VAL A 448 -1.74 -37.79 -13.56
CA VAL A 448 -2.38 -36.63 -12.95
C VAL A 448 -3.89 -36.74 -13.18
N ARG A 449 -4.49 -37.88 -12.80
CA ARG A 449 -5.96 -38.04 -12.79
C ARG A 449 -6.60 -37.90 -11.41
N ASP A 450 -5.79 -37.83 -10.34
CA ASP A 450 -6.28 -37.80 -8.96
C ASP A 450 -5.78 -36.56 -8.18
N TRP A 451 -5.75 -35.38 -8.81
CA TRP A 451 -5.40 -34.10 -8.16
C TRP A 451 -6.63 -33.17 -7.99
N ASP A 452 -7.81 -33.75 -7.76
CA ASP A 452 -9.03 -33.02 -7.37
C ASP A 452 -9.20 -32.97 -5.85
#